data_AF-V7ALJ3-F1
#
_entry.id   AF-V7ALJ3-F1
#
_cell.length_a   1.000
_cell.length_b   1.000
_cell.length_c   1.000
_cell.angle_alpha   90.00
_cell.angle_beta   90.00
_cell.angle_gamma   90.00
#
_symmetry.space_group_name_H-M   'P 1'
#
loop_
_entity.id
_entity.type
_entity.pdbx_description
1 polymer ?
#
loop_
_entity_poly.entity_id
_entity_poly.type
_entity_poly.pdbx_seq_one_letter_code
_entity_poly.pdbx_strand_id
1 'polypeptide(L)'
;MVSGGSRIRLQEDSLNNPIDMVVGTPGRVLQHIEEGNMVYGDIKYLVLDEADTMFDRGFAPDMRKFLGPLNSRASKPDGLGFQTILVTATMTKVCVHHNLVGYMQIKY
;
A
#
# COMPACT_ATOMS: atom_id res chain seq x y z
N MET A 1 -9.06 8.25 -7.30
CA MET A 1 -9.12 6.78 -7.10
C MET A 1 -8.27 6.12 -8.18
N VAL A 2 -7.45 5.14 -7.80
CA VAL A 2 -6.48 4.47 -8.68
C VAL A 2 -6.87 2.99 -8.80
N SER A 3 -7.47 2.57 -9.91
CA SER A 3 -8.02 1.21 -10.04
C SER A 3 -8.01 0.67 -11.46
N GLY A 4 -8.02 -0.66 -11.59
CA GLY A 4 -8.23 -1.34 -12.86
C GLY A 4 -9.60 -1.02 -13.47
N GLY A 5 -9.75 -1.24 -14.78
CA GLY A 5 -11.02 -1.04 -15.50
C GLY A 5 -11.31 0.41 -15.92
N SER A 6 -10.55 1.40 -15.44
CA SER A 6 -10.61 2.79 -15.91
C SER A 6 -9.35 3.21 -16.66
N ARG A 7 -9.47 4.27 -17.47
CA ARG A 7 -8.40 4.78 -18.34
C ARG A 7 -7.22 5.26 -17.50
N ILE A 8 -6.02 4.72 -17.77
CA ILE A 8 -4.79 5.03 -17.04
C ILE A 8 -4.46 6.53 -17.08
N ARG A 9 -4.63 7.16 -18.26
CA ARG A 9 -4.28 8.57 -18.47
C ARG A 9 -5.09 9.54 -17.60
N LEU A 10 -6.36 9.24 -17.34
CA LEU A 10 -7.16 10.08 -16.43
C LEU A 10 -6.68 9.98 -14.97
N GLN A 11 -6.16 8.81 -14.59
CA GLN A 11 -5.57 8.62 -13.27
C GLN A 11 -4.22 9.34 -13.18
N GLU A 12 -3.40 9.28 -14.22
CA GLU A 12 -2.15 10.05 -14.34
C GLU A 12 -2.40 11.56 -14.25
N ASP A 13 -3.32 12.10 -15.05
CA ASP A 13 -3.69 13.52 -15.02
C ASP A 13 -4.15 13.95 -13.62
N SER A 14 -4.87 13.08 -12.90
CA SER A 14 -5.27 13.34 -11.52
C SER A 14 -4.07 13.35 -10.58
N LEU A 15 -3.17 12.36 -10.71
CA LEU A 15 -1.98 12.17 -9.87
C LEU A 15 -0.92 13.27 -10.05
N ASN A 16 -0.95 13.99 -11.18
CA ASN A 16 -0.09 15.15 -11.42
C ASN A 16 -0.50 16.41 -10.63
N ASN A 17 -1.65 16.41 -9.96
CA ASN A 17 -2.06 17.50 -9.06
C ASN A 17 -1.62 17.22 -7.62
N PRO A 18 -1.51 18.25 -6.76
CA PRO A 18 -1.32 18.04 -5.33
C PRO A 18 -2.43 17.16 -4.74
N ILE A 19 -2.05 16.10 -4.04
CA ILE A 19 -2.97 15.12 -3.45
C ILE A 19 -2.55 14.80 -2.02
N ASP A 20 -3.50 14.89 -1.10
CA ASP A 20 -3.31 14.48 0.29
C ASP A 20 -3.57 12.99 0.54
N MET A 21 -4.43 12.36 -0.27
CA MET A 21 -4.86 10.97 -0.10
C MET A 21 -5.13 10.28 -1.44
N VAL A 22 -4.64 9.05 -1.57
CA VAL A 22 -4.98 8.16 -2.69
C VAL A 22 -5.60 6.87 -2.16
N VAL A 23 -6.72 6.49 -2.78
CA VAL A 23 -7.34 5.17 -2.61
C VAL A 23 -7.17 4.40 -3.91
N GLY A 24 -6.69 3.15 -3.83
CA GLY A 24 -6.53 2.34 -5.02
C GLY A 24 -6.32 0.85 -4.80
N THR A 25 -6.49 0.09 -5.89
CA THR A 25 -6.27 -1.36 -5.91
C THR A 25 -4.79 -1.68 -6.12
N PRO A 26 -4.21 -2.69 -5.44
CA PRO A 26 -2.75 -2.91 -5.40
C PRO A 26 -2.06 -2.91 -6.76
N GLY A 27 -2.55 -3.70 -7.73
CA GLY A 27 -1.91 -3.81 -9.04
C GLY A 27 -1.87 -2.49 -9.82
N ARG A 28 -2.91 -1.66 -9.73
CA ARG A 28 -2.93 -0.35 -10.41
C ARG A 28 -2.10 0.70 -9.68
N VAL A 29 -2.06 0.67 -8.35
CA VAL A 29 -1.17 1.53 -7.56
C VAL A 29 0.28 1.21 -7.91
N LEU A 30 0.65 -0.07 -7.93
CA LEU A 30 1.99 -0.49 -8.31
C LEU A 30 2.34 -0.05 -9.74
N GLN A 31 1.42 -0.18 -10.70
CA GLN A 31 1.64 0.28 -12.06
C GLN A 31 2.00 1.77 -12.12
N HIS A 32 1.25 2.64 -11.43
CA HIS A 32 1.57 4.07 -11.40
C HIS A 32 2.90 4.38 -10.69
N ILE A 33 3.28 3.59 -9.68
CA ILE A 33 4.59 3.70 -9.03
C ILE A 33 5.71 3.31 -10.00
N GLU A 34 5.60 2.18 -10.69
CA GLU A 34 6.60 1.68 -11.64
C GLU A 34 6.74 2.59 -12.87
N GLU A 35 5.66 3.22 -13.32
CA GLU A 35 5.65 4.20 -14.41
C GLU A 35 6.13 5.61 -13.99
N GLY A 36 6.38 5.85 -12.69
CA GLY A 36 6.82 7.14 -12.17
C GLY A 36 5.71 8.19 -12.02
N ASN A 37 4.45 7.79 -12.22
CA ASN A 37 3.26 8.63 -12.08
C ASN A 37 2.89 8.91 -10.62
N MET A 38 3.45 8.15 -9.67
CA MET A 38 3.20 8.30 -8.24
C MET A 38 4.50 8.15 -7.45
N VAL A 39 4.84 9.18 -6.67
CA VAL A 39 5.90 9.14 -5.66
C VAL A 39 5.25 9.07 -4.29
N TYR A 40 5.67 8.11 -3.47
CA TYR A 40 5.00 7.78 -2.20
C TYR A 40 5.96 7.76 -1.00
N GLY A 41 7.17 8.30 -1.15
CA GLY A 41 8.20 8.31 -0.10
C GLY A 41 7.82 9.10 1.17
N ASP A 42 6.93 10.09 1.01
CA ASP A 42 6.54 11.03 2.07
C ASP A 42 5.24 10.66 2.78
N ILE A 43 4.59 9.56 2.40
CA ILE A 43 3.32 9.16 3.03
C ILE A 43 3.53 8.90 4.53
N LYS A 44 2.60 9.36 5.36
CA LYS A 44 2.63 9.14 6.82
C LYS A 44 1.75 7.98 7.25
N TYR A 45 0.73 7.67 6.47
CA TYR A 45 -0.25 6.65 6.78
C TYR A 45 -0.44 5.74 5.58
N LEU A 46 -0.50 4.44 5.87
CA LEU A 46 -0.90 3.42 4.92
C LEU A 46 -2.02 2.60 5.53
N VAL A 47 -3.12 2.43 4.79
CA VAL A 47 -4.25 1.60 5.20
C VAL A 47 -4.38 0.45 4.21
N LEU A 48 -4.37 -0.78 4.72
CA LEU A 48 -4.64 -2.00 3.96
C LEU A 48 -6.00 -2.53 4.41
N ASP A 49 -7.04 -2.27 3.61
CA ASP A 49 -8.41 -2.72 3.89
C ASP A 49 -8.71 -4.07 3.24
N GLU A 50 -9.55 -4.90 3.86
CA GLU A 50 -9.84 -6.28 3.43
C GLU A 50 -8.57 -7.09 3.07
N ALA A 51 -7.54 -7.01 3.90
CA ALA A 51 -6.22 -7.54 3.52
C ALA A 51 -6.21 -9.04 3.26
N ASP A 52 -7.00 -9.83 3.99
CA ASP A 52 -7.23 -11.25 3.71
C ASP A 52 -7.72 -11.49 2.28
N THR A 53 -8.72 -10.71 1.84
CA THR A 53 -9.25 -10.75 0.48
C THR A 53 -8.18 -10.36 -0.55
N MET A 54 -7.31 -9.40 -0.23
CA MET A 54 -6.20 -9.05 -1.13
C MET A 54 -5.24 -10.22 -1.34
N PHE A 55 -5.01 -11.07 -0.33
CA PHE A 55 -4.19 -12.27 -0.50
C PHE A 55 -4.88 -13.37 -1.28
N ASP A 56 -6.16 -13.60 -1.03
CA ASP A 56 -6.95 -14.58 -1.77
C ASP A 56 -7.01 -14.24 -3.26
N ARG A 57 -6.98 -12.94 -3.59
CA ARG A 57 -6.88 -12.44 -4.97
C ARG A 57 -5.45 -12.46 -5.55
N GLY A 58 -4.46 -12.88 -4.78
CA GLY A 58 -3.08 -13.01 -5.23
C GLY A 58 -2.29 -11.70 -5.29
N PHE A 59 -2.74 -10.62 -4.64
CA PHE A 59 -2.06 -9.32 -4.68
C PHE A 59 -0.84 -9.23 -3.75
N ALA A 60 -0.53 -10.28 -2.98
CA ALA A 60 0.60 -10.29 -2.05
C ALA A 60 1.95 -9.89 -2.70
N PRO A 61 2.33 -10.39 -3.90
CA PRO A 61 3.58 -10.00 -4.55
C PRO A 61 3.64 -8.53 -4.92
N ASP A 62 2.54 -7.98 -5.45
CA ASP A 62 2.46 -6.58 -5.87
C ASP A 62 2.57 -5.65 -4.66
N MET A 63 1.84 -5.99 -3.58
CA MET A 63 1.89 -5.22 -2.34
C MET A 63 3.29 -5.19 -1.73
N ARG A 64 4.01 -6.32 -1.72
CA ARG A 64 5.37 -6.37 -1.18
C ARG A 64 6.33 -5.39 -1.85
N LYS A 65 6.15 -5.12 -3.15
CA LYS A 65 7.03 -4.20 -3.90
C LYS A 65 6.97 -2.77 -3.38
N PHE A 66 5.80 -2.28 -2.97
CA PHE A 66 5.67 -0.92 -2.41
C PHE A 66 5.67 -0.87 -0.87
N LEU A 67 5.34 -1.97 -0.19
CA LEU A 67 5.44 -2.08 1.27
C LEU A 67 6.89 -2.18 1.77
N GLY A 68 7.75 -2.90 1.03
CA GLY A 68 9.17 -3.08 1.35
C GLY A 68 9.90 -1.75 1.62
N PRO A 69 9.91 -0.82 0.64
CA PRO A 69 10.55 0.49 0.80
C PRO A 69 10.03 1.30 1.98
N LEU A 70 8.72 1.24 2.26
CA LEU A 70 8.09 1.96 3.37
C LEU A 70 8.52 1.44 4.74
N ASN A 71 8.65 0.12 4.88
CA ASN A 71 9.07 -0.51 6.15
C ASN A 71 10.53 -0.20 6.51
N SER A 72 11.40 -0.22 5.50
CA SER A 72 12.80 0.15 5.68
C SER A 72 12.96 1.59 6.18
N ARG A 73 12.03 2.49 5.82
CA ARG A 73 11.98 3.85 6.37
C ARG A 73 11.45 3.89 7.80
N ALA A 74 10.37 3.16 8.08
CA ALA A 74 9.76 3.09 9.40
C ALA A 74 10.72 2.58 10.49
N SER A 75 11.68 1.74 10.11
CA SER A 75 12.69 1.17 11.00
C SER A 75 13.84 2.13 11.35
N LYS A 76 13.91 3.31 10.74
CA LYS A 76 14.99 4.27 11.00
C LYS A 76 14.73 5.07 12.30
N PRO A 77 15.77 5.40 13.10
CA PRO A 77 15.62 6.12 14.38
C PRO A 77 15.03 7.53 14.23
N ASP A 78 15.21 8.16 13.07
CA ASP A 78 14.68 9.46 12.65
C ASP A 78 13.35 9.34 11.89
N GLY A 79 12.85 8.11 11.70
CA GLY A 79 11.61 7.75 11.01
C GLY A 79 10.37 8.13 11.81
N LEU A 80 10.25 9.39 12.21
CA LEU A 80 9.08 9.93 12.89
C LEU A 80 7.87 9.87 11.95
N GLY A 81 6.92 8.99 12.26
CA GLY A 81 5.52 9.17 11.86
C GLY A 81 5.01 8.37 10.67
N PHE A 82 5.66 7.26 10.28
CA PHE A 82 5.00 6.28 9.40
C PHE A 82 4.16 5.30 10.22
N GLN A 83 2.88 5.16 9.88
CA GLN A 83 1.96 4.22 10.50
C GLN A 83 1.24 3.39 9.44
N THR A 84 1.32 2.08 9.58
CA THR A 84 0.52 1.12 8.79
C THR A 84 -0.66 0.66 9.63
N ILE A 85 -1.86 0.74 9.06
CA ILE A 85 -3.11 0.21 9.62
C ILE A 85 -3.56 -0.95 8.74
N LEU A 86 -3.85 -2.09 9.35
CA LEU A 86 -4.42 -3.26 8.67
C LEU A 86 -5.86 -3.44 9.14
N VAL A 87 -6.77 -3.55 8.19
CA VAL A 87 -8.16 -3.92 8.42
C VAL A 87 -8.41 -5.23 7.68
N THR A 88 -8.93 -6.22 8.40
CA THR A 88 -9.16 -7.56 7.85
C THR A 88 -10.18 -8.29 8.70
N ALA A 89 -11.04 -9.06 8.06
CA ALA A 89 -12.05 -9.86 8.75
C ALA A 89 -11.42 -11.10 9.40
N THR A 90 -10.35 -11.62 8.80
CA THR A 90 -9.66 -12.82 9.28
C THR A 90 -8.17 -12.61 9.49
N MET A 91 -7.64 -13.21 10.55
CA MET A 91 -6.21 -13.38 10.80
C MET A 91 -5.79 -14.78 10.33
N THR A 92 -5.89 -15.02 9.02
CA THR A 92 -5.48 -16.29 8.41
C THR A 92 -3.96 -16.45 8.45
N LYS A 93 -3.48 -17.70 8.40
CA LYS A 93 -2.04 -18.02 8.28
C LYS A 93 -1.38 -17.28 7.12
N VAL A 94 -2.14 -16.90 6.09
CA VAL A 94 -1.67 -16.16 4.91
C VAL A 94 -1.12 -14.77 5.27
N CYS A 95 -1.80 -14.02 6.16
CA CYS A 95 -1.32 -12.73 6.67
C CYS A 95 0.02 -12.87 7.41
N VAL A 96 0.16 -13.95 8.17
CA VAL A 96 1.37 -14.28 8.94
C VAL A 96 2.49 -14.80 8.03
N HIS A 97 2.16 -15.65 7.06
CA HIS A 97 3.09 -16.32 6.15
C HIS A 97 3.69 -15.36 5.12
N HIS A 98 2.91 -14.37 4.67
CA HIS A 98 3.43 -13.28 3.84
C HIS A 98 4.15 -12.18 4.63
N ASN A 99 4.39 -12.42 5.94
CA ASN A 99 5.17 -11.58 6.84
C ASN A 99 4.72 -10.12 6.87
N LEU A 100 3.42 -9.87 6.65
CA LEU A 100 2.85 -8.53 6.72
C LEU A 100 2.84 -7.98 8.13
N VAL A 101 2.81 -8.87 9.11
CA VAL A 101 2.96 -8.53 10.53
C VAL A 101 4.28 -7.78 10.78
N GLY A 102 5.33 -8.07 10.01
CA GLY A 102 6.61 -7.35 10.08
C GLY A 102 6.55 -5.89 9.59
N TYR A 103 5.44 -5.45 8.99
CA TYR A 103 5.21 -4.08 8.49
C TYR A 103 4.27 -3.27 9.39
N MET A 104 3.86 -3.83 10.54
CA MET A 104 2.70 -3.36 11.28
C MET A 104 2.98 -3.00 12.73
N GLN A 105 2.26 -1.98 13.21
CA GLN A 105 2.09 -1.70 14.63
C GLN A 105 0.67 -2.15 14.99
N ILE A 106 0.53 -3.30 15.65
CA ILE A 106 -0.76 -3.77 16.15
C ILE A 106 -1.12 -2.94 17.38
N LYS A 107 -2.09 -2.05 17.26
CA LYS A 107 -2.71 -1.39 18.41
C LYS A 107 -3.99 -2.18 18.76
N TYR A 108 -4.00 -2.73 19.97
CA TYR A 108 -5.16 -3.36 20.59
C TYR A 108 -6.21 -2.32 20.98
#